data_AF-A0A9W8AKI6-F1
#
_entry.id   AF-A0A9W8AKI6-F1
#
_cell.length_a   1.000
_cell.length_b   1.000
_cell.length_c   1.000
_cell.angle_alpha   90.00
_cell.angle_beta   90.00
_cell.angle_gamma   90.00
#
_symmetry.space_group_name_H-M   'P 1'
#
loop_
_entity.id
_entity.type
_entity.pdbx_description
1 polymer ?
#
loop_
_entity_poly.entity_id
_entity_poly.type
_entity_poly.pdbx_seq_one_letter_code
_entity_poly.pdbx_strand_id
1 'polypeptide(L)'
;MSHWFPLLFVDVLPVESVLRVWDCFFYEGSKVLFRVALALFKLNEDALLRTRDSLEQFQLVQEFPKKMIHCHHLMEVCFSRTVALSRTDIGELRRQHYNRRKRRSMMLKLQNQQRHQRQHVGVRNRTAPIPHSNRTFQRAFLGWRT
;
A
#
# COMPACT_ATOMS: atom_id res chain seq x y z
N MET A 1 4.98 -9.50 16.05
CA MET A 1 4.07 -8.91 15.04
C MET A 1 3.29 -7.81 15.73
N SER A 2 3.14 -6.63 15.14
CA SER A 2 2.51 -5.49 15.83
C SER A 2 0.99 -5.66 15.87
N HIS A 3 0.43 -5.99 17.04
CA HIS A 3 -1.00 -6.35 17.22
C HIS A 3 -1.93 -5.15 17.47
N TRP A 4 -1.51 -3.93 17.16
CA TRP A 4 -2.24 -2.71 17.52
C TRP A 4 -3.63 -2.65 16.91
N PHE A 5 -3.72 -2.76 15.58
CA PHE A 5 -5.00 -2.64 14.87
C PHE A 5 -5.86 -3.90 14.90
N PRO A 6 -5.33 -5.12 14.68
CA PRO A 6 -6.16 -6.32 14.65
C PRO A 6 -6.83 -6.64 15.98
N LEU A 7 -6.18 -6.30 17.09
CA LEU A 7 -6.70 -6.53 18.44
C LEU A 7 -7.22 -5.26 19.10
N LEU A 8 -7.44 -4.18 18.33
CA LEU A 8 -7.98 -2.92 18.85
C LEU A 8 -7.27 -2.43 20.12
N PHE A 9 -5.94 -2.56 20.14
CA PHE A 9 -5.03 -2.20 21.24
C PHE A 9 -5.18 -2.99 22.56
N VAL A 10 -5.97 -4.07 22.62
CA VAL A 10 -6.20 -4.86 23.84
C VAL A 10 -4.90 -5.37 24.48
N ASP A 11 -3.98 -5.91 23.68
CA ASP A 11 -2.70 -6.46 24.18
C ASP A 11 -1.57 -5.41 24.27
N VAL A 12 -1.90 -4.14 24.00
CA VAL A 12 -0.92 -3.06 23.83
C VAL A 12 -1.03 -2.03 24.94
N LEU A 13 -2.25 -1.72 25.38
CA LEU A 13 -2.54 -0.71 26.39
C LEU A 13 -3.13 -1.35 27.65
N PRO A 14 -2.96 -0.73 28.83
CA PRO A 14 -3.70 -1.13 30.02
C PRO A 14 -5.22 -1.10 29.78
N VAL A 15 -5.95 -2.00 30.45
CA VAL A 15 -7.39 -2.20 30.23
C VAL A 15 -8.21 -0.91 30.32
N GLU A 16 -7.88 0.00 31.24
CA GLU A 16 -8.57 1.28 31.40
C GLU A 16 -8.45 2.16 30.14
N SER A 17 -7.26 2.22 29.55
CA SER A 17 -7.01 2.95 28.30
C SER A 17 -7.73 2.30 27.12
N VAL A 18 -7.75 0.96 27.06
CA VAL A 18 -8.46 0.21 26.00
C VAL A 18 -9.95 0.52 26.03
N LEU A 19 -10.59 0.51 27.21
CA LEU A 19 -12.01 0.82 27.34
C LEU A 19 -12.35 2.24 26.86
N ARG A 20 -11.52 3.23 27.18
CA ARG A 20 -11.70 4.61 26.67
C ARG A 20 -11.56 4.70 25.15
N VAL A 21 -10.57 4.00 24.60
CA VAL A 21 -10.39 3.92 23.14
C VAL A 21 -11.63 3.29 22.50
N TRP A 22 -12.21 2.26 23.14
CA TRP A 22 -13.39 1.57 22.66
C TRP A 22 -14.64 2.46 22.71
N ASP A 23 -14.87 3.21 23.78
CA ASP A 23 -15.96 4.19 23.86
C ASP A 23 -15.96 5.12 22.64
N CYS A 24 -14.80 5.68 22.33
CA CYS A 24 -14.63 6.56 21.19
C CYS A 24 -14.69 5.81 19.85
N PHE A 25 -14.17 4.59 19.75
CA PHE A 25 -14.23 3.79 18.54
C PHE A 25 -15.67 3.44 18.15
N PHE A 26 -16.52 3.06 19.11
CA PHE A 26 -17.92 2.75 18.84
C PHE A 26 -18.72 4.00 18.47
N TYR A 27 -18.37 5.17 19.03
CA TYR A 27 -19.03 6.44 18.71
C TYR A 27 -18.56 7.07 17.37
N GLU A 28 -17.24 7.21 17.17
CA GLU A 28 -16.66 7.92 16.03
C GLU A 28 -16.23 7.00 14.88
N GLY A 29 -16.07 5.70 15.12
CA GLY A 29 -15.65 4.68 14.16
C GLY A 29 -14.14 4.45 14.09
N SER A 30 -13.73 3.64 13.11
CA SER A 30 -12.34 3.16 12.91
C SER A 30 -11.24 4.23 12.81
N LYS A 31 -11.59 5.51 12.58
CA LYS A 31 -10.61 6.61 12.58
C LYS A 31 -9.91 6.80 13.92
N VAL A 32 -10.58 6.44 15.01
CA VAL A 32 -10.04 6.56 16.37
C VAL A 32 -8.80 5.69 16.53
N LEU A 33 -8.77 4.50 15.94
CA LEU A 33 -7.61 3.60 16.02
C LEU A 33 -6.34 4.24 15.42
N PHE A 34 -6.49 5.01 14.34
CA PHE A 34 -5.37 5.75 13.75
C PHE A 34 -4.94 6.93 14.61
N ARG A 35 -5.89 7.64 15.23
CA ARG A 35 -5.59 8.72 16.18
C ARG A 35 -4.80 8.19 17.39
N VAL A 36 -5.20 7.05 17.94
CA VAL A 36 -4.49 6.41 19.05
C VAL A 36 -3.07 6.03 18.65
N ALA A 37 -2.89 5.40 17.48
CA ALA A 37 -1.55 5.07 16.99
C ALA A 37 -0.65 6.32 16.86
N LEU A 38 -1.17 7.39 16.26
CA LEU A 38 -0.43 8.65 16.10
C LEU A 38 -0.17 9.34 17.44
N ALA A 39 -1.11 9.30 18.38
CA ALA A 39 -0.92 9.83 19.72
C ALA A 39 0.19 9.10 20.48
N LEU A 40 0.28 7.78 20.35
CA LEU A 40 1.37 6.99 20.92
C LEU A 40 2.74 7.38 20.34
N PHE A 41 2.81 7.66 19.03
CA PHE A 41 4.03 8.20 18.44
C PHE A 41 4.34 9.60 18.95
N LYS A 42 3.33 10.46 19.05
CA LYS A 42 3.49 11.84 19.50
C LYS A 42 4.01 11.92 20.94
N LEU A 43 3.48 11.08 21.83
CA LEU A 43 3.92 10.98 23.22
C LEU A 43 5.36 10.47 23.38
N ASN A 44 5.86 9.74 22.38
CA ASN A 44 7.23 9.21 22.34
C ASN A 44 8.18 9.99 21.46
N GLU A 45 7.70 11.04 20.80
CA GLU A 45 8.43 11.70 19.71
C GLU A 45 9.83 12.11 20.14
N ASP A 46 9.94 12.75 21.31
CA ASP A 46 11.22 13.18 21.87
C ASP A 46 12.19 12.03 22.10
N ALA A 47 11.69 10.88 22.57
CA ALA A 47 12.54 9.71 22.81
C ALA A 47 12.97 9.07 21.49
N LEU A 48 12.05 8.97 20.52
CA LEU A 48 12.34 8.44 19.19
C LEU A 48 13.34 9.31 18.42
N LEU A 49 13.26 10.63 18.54
CA LEU A 49 14.16 11.57 17.89
C LEU A 49 15.57 11.58 18.51
N ARG A 50 15.69 11.27 19.81
CA ARG A 50 17.00 11.15 20.48
C ARG A 50 17.73 9.86 20.09
N THR A 51 16.99 8.79 19.86
CA THR A 51 17.55 7.48 19.50
C THR A 51 17.95 7.45 18.03
N ARG A 52 19.19 7.04 17.74
CA ARG A 52 19.71 6.90 16.36
C ARG A 52 19.60 5.48 15.81
N ASP A 53 19.50 4.48 16.67
CA ASP A 53 19.36 3.10 16.25
C ASP A 53 17.88 2.73 15.99
N SER A 54 17.64 2.20 14.80
CA SER A 54 16.33 1.72 14.36
C SER A 54 15.77 0.58 15.21
N LEU A 55 16.64 -0.28 15.77
CA LEU A 55 16.21 -1.38 16.63
C LEU A 55 15.70 -0.84 17.98
N GLU A 56 16.45 0.07 18.58
CA GLU A 56 16.05 0.76 19.81
C GLU A 56 14.76 1.57 19.62
N GLN A 57 14.61 2.28 18.50
CA GLN A 57 13.36 2.97 18.16
C GLN A 57 12.18 1.99 18.09
N PHE A 58 12.36 0.83 17.45
CA PHE A 58 11.31 -0.18 17.38
C PHE A 58 10.94 -0.72 18.76
N GLN A 59 11.93 -1.01 19.61
CA GLN A 59 11.70 -1.46 20.98
C GLN A 59 10.93 -0.43 21.79
N LEU A 60 11.28 0.85 21.65
CA LEU A 60 10.62 1.95 22.35
C LEU A 60 9.13 2.05 21.99
N VAL A 61 8.80 1.91 20.70
CA VAL A 61 7.42 1.87 20.22
C VAL A 61 6.66 0.66 20.78
N GLN A 62 7.30 -0.49 20.95
CA GLN A 62 6.64 -1.70 21.48
C GLN A 62 6.45 -1.66 23.01
N GLU A 63 7.38 -1.05 23.75
CA GLU A 63 7.34 -1.02 25.21
C GLU A 63 6.52 0.12 25.77
N PHE A 64 6.57 1.30 25.15
CA PHE A 64 5.94 2.49 25.72
C PHE A 64 4.44 2.34 26.00
N PRO A 65 3.62 1.81 25.06
CA PRO A 65 2.18 1.73 25.28
C PRO A 65 1.82 0.91 26.53
N LYS A 66 2.64 -0.08 26.88
CA LYS A 66 2.45 -0.94 28.07
C LYS A 66 2.68 -0.20 29.38
N LYS A 67 3.53 0.83 29.36
CA LYS A 67 3.88 1.65 30.54
C LYS A 67 2.90 2.82 30.75
N MET A 68 1.93 2.97 29.85
CA MET A 68 1.11 4.17 29.76
C MET A 68 -0.20 4.01 30.54
N ILE A 69 -0.12 4.30 31.85
CA ILE A 69 -1.22 4.14 32.83
C ILE A 69 -2.23 5.30 32.76
N HIS A 70 -1.85 6.45 32.21
CA HIS A 70 -2.69 7.65 32.20
C HIS A 70 -3.59 7.72 30.96
N CYS A 71 -4.71 6.99 30.99
CA CYS A 71 -5.72 6.99 29.92
C CYS A 71 -6.22 8.39 29.56
N HIS A 72 -6.42 9.27 30.54
CA HIS A 72 -6.90 10.64 30.32
C HIS A 72 -5.97 11.46 29.41
N HIS A 73 -4.67 11.39 29.66
CA HIS A 73 -3.68 12.12 28.86
C HIS A 73 -3.60 11.57 27.44
N LEU A 74 -3.69 10.26 27.26
CA LEU A 74 -3.79 9.66 25.91
C LEU A 74 -4.98 10.21 25.15
N MET A 75 -6.15 10.26 25.78
CA MET A 75 -7.37 10.72 25.14
C MET A 75 -7.27 12.21 24.79
N GLU A 76 -6.72 13.03 25.68
CA GLU A 76 -6.44 14.44 25.40
C GLU A 76 -5.59 14.62 24.12
N VAL A 77 -4.50 13.86 23.99
CA VAL A 77 -3.65 13.89 22.79
C VAL A 77 -4.38 13.35 21.56
N CYS A 78 -5.17 12.29 21.68
CA CYS A 78 -5.95 11.71 20.57
C CYS A 78 -6.93 12.71 19.94
N PHE A 79 -7.49 13.62 20.74
CA PHE A 79 -8.45 14.63 20.29
C PHE A 79 -7.84 16.04 20.12
N SER A 80 -6.53 16.17 20.35
CA SER A 80 -5.79 17.38 20.06
C SER A 80 -5.72 17.68 18.55
N ARG A 81 -5.49 18.96 18.20
CA ARG A 81 -5.28 19.37 16.79
C ARG A 81 -4.07 18.69 16.14
N THR A 82 -3.06 18.35 16.93
CA THR A 82 -1.82 17.69 16.48
C THR A 82 -2.04 16.31 15.88
N VAL A 83 -3.10 15.60 16.31
CA VAL A 83 -3.44 14.24 15.84
C VAL A 83 -4.79 14.24 15.12
N ALA A 84 -5.27 15.41 14.70
CA ALA A 84 -6.56 15.55 14.06
C ALA A 84 -6.59 14.80 12.72
N LEU A 85 -7.38 13.72 12.69
CA LEU A 85 -7.74 12.99 11.47
C LEU A 85 -9.24 13.16 11.22
N SER A 86 -9.62 13.74 10.08
CA SER A 86 -11.03 13.82 9.69
C SER A 86 -11.51 12.48 9.11
N ARG A 87 -12.84 12.24 9.18
CA ARG A 87 -13.48 11.11 8.49
C ARG A 87 -13.26 11.19 6.98
N THR A 88 -13.25 12.39 6.42
CA THR A 88 -13.02 12.65 4.98
C THR A 88 -11.63 12.19 4.56
N ASP A 89 -10.61 12.44 5.39
CA ASP A 89 -9.21 12.16 5.06
C ASP A 89 -8.96 10.66 4.91
N ILE A 90 -9.53 9.85 5.82
CA ILE A 90 -9.40 8.40 5.78
C ILE A 90 -10.20 7.81 4.61
N GLY A 91 -11.38 8.35 4.33
CA GLY A 91 -12.16 7.95 3.15
C GLY A 91 -11.41 8.19 1.84
N GLU A 92 -10.77 9.36 1.73
CA GLU A 92 -9.95 9.74 0.60
C GLU A 92 -8.75 8.80 0.43
N LEU A 93 -7.97 8.59 1.50
CA LEU A 93 -6.80 7.71 1.49
C LEU A 93 -7.17 6.27 1.09
N ARG A 94 -8.30 5.76 1.60
CA ARG A 94 -8.83 4.43 1.21
C ARG A 94 -9.17 4.38 -0.28
N ARG A 95 -9.82 5.42 -0.81
CA ARG A 95 -10.18 5.51 -2.23
C ARG A 95 -8.94 5.59 -3.12
N GLN A 96 -7.96 6.41 -2.74
CA GLN A 96 -6.69 6.52 -3.45
C GLN A 96 -5.94 5.18 -3.48
N HIS A 97 -5.87 4.48 -2.35
CA HIS A 97 -5.24 3.17 -2.27
C HIS A 97 -5.97 2.13 -3.13
N TYR A 98 -7.30 2.09 -3.08
CA TYR A 98 -8.12 1.23 -3.95
C TYR A 98 -7.82 1.48 -5.44
N ASN A 99 -7.80 2.76 -5.84
CA ASN A 99 -7.52 3.16 -7.21
C ASN A 99 -6.11 2.75 -7.66
N ARG A 100 -5.10 2.90 -6.79
CA ARG A 100 -3.72 2.44 -7.05
C ARG A 100 -3.66 0.94 -7.27
N ARG A 101 -4.31 0.13 -6.42
CA ARG A 101 -4.35 -1.33 -6.58
C ARG A 101 -5.08 -1.76 -7.85
N LYS A 102 -6.22 -1.12 -8.15
CA LYS A 102 -7.00 -1.39 -9.37
C LYS A 102 -6.19 -1.10 -10.63
N ARG A 103 -5.50 0.05 -10.69
CA ARG A 103 -4.59 0.41 -11.79
C ARG A 103 -3.47 -0.62 -11.97
N ARG A 104 -2.81 -1.02 -10.88
CA ARG A 104 -1.73 -2.03 -10.91
C ARG A 104 -2.23 -3.37 -11.44
N SER A 105 -3.41 -3.82 -11.00
CA SER A 105 -4.01 -5.06 -11.51
C SER A 105 -4.38 -4.98 -12.99
N MET A 106 -4.95 -3.85 -13.43
CA MET A 106 -5.32 -3.65 -14.84
C MET A 106 -4.09 -3.66 -15.76
N MET A 107 -2.99 -2.99 -15.36
CA MET A 107 -1.74 -2.99 -16.12
C MET A 107 -1.15 -4.41 -16.27
N LEU A 108 -1.18 -5.21 -15.20
CA LEU A 108 -0.72 -6.60 -15.25
C LEU A 108 -1.56 -7.46 -16.20
N LYS A 109 -2.88 -7.27 -16.23
CA LYS A 109 -3.78 -7.96 -17.17
C LYS A 109 -3.47 -7.57 -18.62
N LEU A 110 -3.28 -6.28 -18.90
CA LEU A 110 -2.89 -5.79 -20.23
C LEU A 110 -1.56 -6.40 -20.68
N GLN A 111 -0.55 -6.40 -19.79
CA GLN A 111 0.76 -6.94 -20.10
C GLN A 111 0.70 -8.45 -20.40
N ASN A 112 -0.06 -9.21 -19.61
CA ASN A 112 -0.25 -10.64 -19.85
C ASN A 112 -1.01 -10.91 -21.15
N GLN A 113 -2.04 -10.12 -21.47
CA GLN A 113 -2.79 -10.24 -22.72
C GLN A 113 -1.91 -9.96 -23.94
N GLN A 114 -1.08 -8.91 -23.90
CA GLN A 114 -0.10 -8.61 -24.95
C GLN A 114 0.95 -9.72 -25.10
N ARG A 115 1.41 -10.32 -23.99
CA ARG A 115 2.33 -11.47 -24.03
C ARG A 115 1.70 -12.67 -24.73
N HIS A 116 0.44 -13.00 -24.44
CA HIS A 116 -0.27 -14.09 -25.12
C HIS A 116 -0.48 -13.80 -26.62
N GLN A 117 -0.83 -12.57 -26.99
CA GLN A 117 -0.97 -12.18 -28.40
C GLN A 117 0.36 -12.28 -29.17
N ARG A 118 1.46 -11.80 -28.58
CA ARG A 118 2.81 -11.89 -29.19
C ARG A 118 3.25 -13.33 -29.42
N GLN A 119 2.94 -14.24 -28.48
CA GLN A 119 3.24 -15.67 -28.65
C GLN A 119 2.41 -16.27 -29.79
N HIS A 120 1.12 -15.98 -29.89
CA HIS A 120 0.27 -16.46 -30.99
C HIS A 120 0.72 -15.94 -32.36
N VAL A 121 1.10 -14.66 -32.49
CA VAL A 121 1.61 -14.09 -33.75
C VAL A 121 2.97 -14.68 -34.11
N GLY A 122 3.86 -14.88 -33.13
CA GLY A 122 5.17 -15.51 -33.34
C GLY A 122 5.08 -16.96 -33.82
N VAL A 123 4.08 -17.72 -33.37
CA VAL A 123 3.82 -19.09 -33.84
C VAL A 123 3.23 -19.09 -35.26
N ARG A 124 2.27 -18.19 -35.56
CA ARG A 124 1.64 -18.07 -36.88
C ARG A 124 2.63 -17.68 -37.97
N ASN A 125 3.62 -16.84 -37.68
CA ASN A 125 4.66 -16.48 -38.63
C ASN A 125 5.68 -17.61 -38.90
N ARG A 126 5.82 -18.59 -38.00
CA ARG A 126 6.69 -19.76 -38.21
C ARG A 126 6.02 -20.87 -39.04
N THR A 127 4.70 -20.96 -38.97
CA THR A 127 3.91 -21.95 -39.72
C THR A 127 3.32 -21.40 -41.02
N ALA A 128 3.57 -20.13 -41.34
CA ALA A 128 3.18 -19.55 -42.61
C ALA A 128 3.90 -20.28 -43.76
N PRO A 129 3.18 -20.72 -44.82
CA PRO A 129 3.82 -21.30 -45.99
C PRO A 129 4.79 -20.29 -46.60
N ILE A 130 5.98 -20.74 -46.96
CA ILE A 130 6.95 -19.92 -47.70
C ILE A 130 6.22 -19.38 -48.94
N PRO A 131 6.28 -18.06 -49.23
CA PRO A 131 5.64 -17.54 -50.41
C PRO A 131 6.28 -18.22 -51.62
N HIS A 132 5.51 -19.01 -52.35
CA HIS A 132 5.91 -19.46 -53.66
C HIS A 132 5.99 -18.22 -54.55
N SER A 133 7.23 -17.74 -54.70
CA SER A 133 7.64 -16.77 -55.71
C SER A 133 7.05 -17.19 -57.06
N ASN A 134 6.01 -16.47 -57.50
CA ASN A 134 5.61 -16.53 -58.88
C ASN A 134 6.77 -15.97 -59.70
N ARG A 135 7.39 -16.86 -60.47
CA ARG A 135 8.52 -16.61 -61.37
C ARG A 135 8.09 -15.68 -62.53
N THR A 136 7.88 -14.39 -62.25
CA THR A 136 7.59 -13.40 -63.30
C THR A 136 8.46 -12.14 -63.21
N PHE A 137 9.35 -12.03 -62.23
CA PHE A 137 10.23 -10.85 -62.06
C PHE A 137 11.72 -11.08 -62.36
N GLN A 138 12.08 -12.12 -63.13
CA GLN A 138 13.47 -12.32 -63.58
C GLN A 138 13.77 -11.95 -65.04
N ARG A 139 12.82 -11.37 -65.78
CA ARG A 139 13.05 -10.95 -67.19
C ARG A 139 13.52 -9.49 -67.37
N ALA A 140 13.75 -8.74 -66.30
CA ALA A 140 14.16 -7.33 -66.41
C ALA A 140 15.69 -7.08 -66.42
N PHE A 141 16.54 -8.10 -66.29
CA PHE A 141 18.00 -7.91 -66.10
C PHE A 141 18.92 -8.56 -67.16
N LEU A 142 18.42 -8.85 -68.36
CA LEU A 142 19.23 -9.41 -69.47
C LEU A 142 19.22 -8.55 -70.74
N GLY A 143 19.02 -7.22 -70.61
CA GLY A 143 18.96 -6.29 -71.75
C GLY A 143 20.09 -5.27 -71.86
N TRP A 144 21.06 -5.25 -70.94
CA TRP A 144 22.11 -4.20 -70.91
C TRP A 144 23.47 -4.81 -70.62
N ARG A 145 24.05 -5.46 -71.63
CA ARG A 145 25.50 -5.69 -71.78
C ARG A 145 25.78 -6.06 -73.24
N THR A 146 25.67 -5.05 -74.10
CA THR A 146 26.52 -4.88 -75.28
C THR A 146 27.42 -3.70 -75.01
#